data_AF-A0A0F5VIF9-F1
#
_entry.id   AF-A0A0F5VIF9-F1
#
_cell.length_a   1.000
_cell.length_b   1.000
_cell.length_c   1.000
_cell.angle_alpha   90.00
_cell.angle_beta   90.00
_cell.angle_gamma   90.00
#
_symmetry.space_group_name_H-M   'P 1'
#
loop_
_entity.id
_entity.type
_entity.pdbx_description
1 polymer ?
#
loop_
_entity_poly.entity_id
_entity_poly.type
_entity_poly.pdbx_seq_one_letter_code
_entity_poly.pdbx_strand_id
1 'polypeptide(L)'
;WVRSNIGAFGGDPRQVTLAGESAGGSAVCAQLASPAGRGLYRAAIIQSGAYFDCAGITREKAVATGITFAKKLGCIDPATVTDCLRAKPTKAILDAQNG
;
A
#
# COMPACT_ATOMS: atom_id res chain seq x y z
N TRP A 1 6.93 -13.64 1.91
CA TRP A 1 8.36 -14.00 1.88
C TRP A 1 8.89 -14.36 3.28
N VAL A 2 8.85 -13.46 4.27
CA VAL A 2 9.43 -13.67 5.63
C VAL A 2 8.99 -15.00 6.25
N ARG A 3 7.68 -15.28 6.32
CA ARG A 3 7.14 -16.55 6.87
C ARG A 3 7.73 -17.81 6.23
N SER A 4 8.14 -17.77 4.97
CA SER A 4 8.70 -18.92 4.26
C SER A 4 10.21 -19.06 4.41
N ASN A 5 10.92 -18.00 4.82
CA ASN A 5 12.39 -17.93 4.72
C ASN A 5 13.10 -17.61 6.04
N ILE A 6 12.41 -17.02 7.03
CA ILE A 6 13.07 -16.49 8.22
C ILE A 6 13.76 -17.58 9.08
N GLY A 7 13.33 -18.84 8.95
CA GLY A 7 13.98 -19.99 9.58
C GLY A 7 15.44 -20.17 9.15
N ALA A 8 15.79 -19.83 7.90
CA ALA A 8 17.18 -19.88 7.42
C ALA A 8 18.08 -18.85 8.10
N PHE A 9 17.50 -17.84 8.74
CA PHE A 9 18.19 -16.77 9.47
C PHE A 9 18.03 -16.90 10.99
N GLY A 10 17.53 -18.05 11.47
CA GLY A 10 17.34 -18.31 12.91
C GLY A 10 16.06 -17.74 13.52
N GLY A 11 15.14 -17.17 12.75
CA GLY A 11 13.84 -16.72 13.26
C GLY A 11 12.77 -17.81 13.23
N ASP A 12 11.75 -17.72 14.11
CA ASP A 12 10.59 -18.62 14.07
C ASP A 12 9.48 -18.01 13.18
N PRO A 13 9.10 -18.67 12.05
CA PRO A 13 8.03 -18.18 11.17
C PRO A 13 6.64 -18.12 11.82
N ARG A 14 6.46 -18.71 13.01
CA ARG A 14 5.22 -18.64 13.81
C ARG A 14 5.20 -17.48 14.80
N GLN A 15 6.34 -16.81 15.02
CA GLN A 15 6.53 -15.72 15.98
C GLN A 15 6.84 -14.39 15.28
N VAL A 16 6.18 -14.13 14.14
CA VAL A 16 6.39 -12.89 13.38
C VAL A 16 5.52 -11.77 13.96
N THR A 17 6.13 -10.65 14.34
CA THR A 17 5.43 -9.40 14.73
C THR A 17 5.56 -8.37 13.62
N LEU A 18 4.44 -7.82 13.17
CA LEU A 18 4.42 -6.73 12.20
C LEU A 18 4.39 -5.37 12.92
N ALA A 19 5.47 -4.60 12.83
CA ALA A 19 5.57 -3.28 13.45
C ALA A 19 5.73 -2.18 12.39
N GLY A 20 5.12 -1.02 12.61
CA GLY A 20 5.27 0.12 11.72
C GLY A 20 4.93 1.46 12.38
N GLU A 21 5.60 2.51 11.89
CA GLU A 21 5.48 3.89 12.34
C GLU A 21 4.92 4.80 11.24
N SER A 22 4.13 5.82 11.59
CA SER A 22 3.53 6.78 10.65
C SER A 22 2.76 6.06 9.53
N ALA A 23 3.11 6.29 8.26
CA ALA A 23 2.56 5.56 7.12
C ALA A 23 2.72 4.04 7.25
N GLY A 24 3.81 3.58 7.86
CA GLY A 24 4.03 2.18 8.21
C GLY A 24 3.04 1.67 9.26
N GLY A 25 2.66 2.48 10.23
CA GLY A 25 1.61 2.15 11.20
C GLY A 25 0.24 2.00 10.55
N SER A 26 -0.10 2.91 9.62
CA SER A 26 -1.31 2.76 8.79
C SER A 26 -1.24 1.53 7.87
N ALA A 27 -0.06 1.14 7.39
CA ALA A 27 0.11 -0.11 6.64
C ALA A 27 -0.14 -1.35 7.53
N VAL A 28 0.31 -1.34 8.79
CA VAL A 28 0.00 -2.42 9.75
C VAL A 28 -1.52 -2.57 9.95
N CYS A 29 -2.24 -1.46 10.11
CA CYS A 29 -3.71 -1.46 10.14
C CYS A 29 -4.32 -2.16 8.90
N ALA A 30 -3.90 -1.76 7.70
CA ALA A 30 -4.43 -2.32 6.45
C ALA A 30 -4.13 -3.81 6.31
N GLN A 31 -2.95 -4.26 6.77
CA GLN A 31 -2.59 -5.67 6.80
C GLN A 31 -3.51 -6.44 7.75
N LEU A 32 -3.73 -5.97 8.98
CA LEU A 32 -4.62 -6.62 9.95
C LEU A 32 -6.05 -6.80 9.41
N ALA A 33 -6.56 -5.85 8.62
CA ALA A 33 -7.88 -5.94 7.99
C ALA A 33 -7.91 -6.85 6.73
N SER A 34 -6.77 -7.10 6.09
CA SER A 34 -6.68 -7.83 4.82
C SER A 34 -6.80 -9.35 5.04
N PRO A 35 -7.75 -10.04 4.36
CA PRO A 35 -7.82 -11.50 4.39
C PRO A 35 -6.52 -12.19 3.92
N ALA A 36 -5.80 -11.57 2.99
CA ALA A 36 -4.53 -12.10 2.47
C ALA A 36 -3.39 -12.08 3.51
N GLY A 37 -3.52 -11.26 4.56
CA GLY A 37 -2.58 -11.22 5.68
C GLY A 37 -2.76 -12.34 6.71
N ARG A 38 -3.88 -13.08 6.63
CA ARG A 38 -4.25 -14.06 7.66
C ARG A 38 -3.19 -15.16 7.80
N GLY A 39 -2.69 -15.32 9.02
CA GLY A 39 -1.67 -16.33 9.34
C GLY A 39 -0.24 -15.98 8.91
N LEU A 40 0.00 -14.77 8.39
CA LEU A 40 1.35 -14.31 8.03
C LEU A 40 2.14 -13.74 9.21
N TYR A 41 1.45 -13.21 10.22
CA TYR A 41 2.02 -12.65 11.44
C TYR A 41 1.14 -13.04 12.64
N ARG A 42 1.77 -13.07 13.82
CA ARG A 42 1.16 -13.44 15.10
C ARG A 42 0.75 -12.22 15.93
N ALA A 43 1.51 -11.13 15.83
CA ALA A 43 1.28 -9.91 16.60
C ALA A 43 1.53 -8.67 15.72
N ALA A 44 1.06 -7.51 16.19
CA ALA A 44 1.22 -6.25 15.48
C ALA A 44 1.47 -5.08 16.45
N ILE A 45 2.26 -4.09 16.00
CA ILE A 45 2.55 -2.84 16.72
C ILE A 45 2.29 -1.67 15.76
N ILE A 46 1.46 -0.72 16.18
CA ILE A 46 1.08 0.46 15.40
C ILE A 46 1.58 1.68 16.14
N GLN A 47 2.56 2.39 15.58
CA GLN A 47 3.15 3.59 16.18
C GLN A 47 2.72 4.79 15.34
N SER A 48 2.03 5.78 15.94
CA SER A 48 1.68 7.04 15.25
C SER A 48 1.00 6.85 13.88
N GLY A 49 0.27 5.75 13.67
CA GLY A 49 -0.38 5.42 12.40
C GLY A 49 -1.90 5.23 12.50
N ALA A 50 -2.44 5.27 13.72
CA ALA A 50 -3.85 5.08 14.05
C ALA A 50 -4.65 6.39 14.09
N TYR A 51 -4.08 7.52 13.66
CA TYR A 51 -4.70 8.85 13.75
C TYR A 51 -6.07 8.98 13.05
N PHE A 52 -6.44 8.02 12.21
CA PHE A 52 -7.73 7.95 11.51
C PHE A 52 -8.48 6.62 11.77
N ASP A 53 -8.36 6.02 12.96
CA ASP A 53 -9.02 4.75 13.32
C ASP A 53 -8.71 3.56 12.39
N CYS A 54 -7.50 3.52 11.82
CA CYS A 54 -7.16 2.57 10.77
C CYS A 54 -8.07 2.65 9.52
N ALA A 55 -8.92 3.68 9.40
CA ALA A 55 -9.81 3.85 8.27
C ALA A 55 -9.00 4.23 7.04
N GLY A 56 -9.09 3.37 6.02
CA GLY A 56 -8.59 3.68 4.68
C GLY A 56 -9.46 4.72 3.98
N ILE A 57 -9.12 5.03 2.73
CA ILE A 57 -10.01 5.79 1.85
C ILE A 57 -11.03 4.86 1.21
N THR A 58 -12.22 5.37 0.88
CA THR A 58 -13.20 4.59 0.13
C THR A 58 -12.70 4.34 -1.30
N ARG A 59 -13.24 3.30 -1.94
CA ARG A 59 -12.92 2.97 -3.33
C ARG A 59 -13.24 4.15 -4.26
N GLU A 60 -14.37 4.80 -4.03
CA GLU A 60 -14.85 5.93 -4.83
C GLU A 60 -13.85 7.08 -4.78
N LYS A 61 -13.37 7.43 -3.58
CA LYS A 61 -12.36 8.48 -3.40
C LYS A 61 -11.02 8.08 -4.03
N ALA A 62 -10.59 6.82 -3.88
CA ALA A 62 -9.37 6.32 -4.49
C ALA A 62 -9.40 6.41 -6.02
N VAL A 63 -10.53 6.02 -6.63
CA VAL A 63 -10.74 6.09 -8.09
C VAL A 63 -10.74 7.55 -8.55
N ALA A 64 -11.44 8.45 -7.84
CA ALA A 64 -11.47 9.87 -8.17
C ALA A 64 -10.07 10.50 -8.15
N THR A 65 -9.27 10.21 -7.12
CA THR A 65 -7.87 10.66 -7.04
C THR A 65 -7.03 10.10 -8.19
N GLY A 66 -7.18 8.81 -8.51
CA GLY A 66 -6.47 8.17 -9.62
C GLY A 66 -6.80 8.78 -10.99
N ILE A 67 -8.06 9.11 -11.23
CA ILE A 67 -8.49 9.79 -12.46
C ILE A 67 -7.86 11.18 -12.57
N THR A 68 -7.86 11.97 -11.47
CA THR A 68 -7.22 13.28 -11.45
C THR A 68 -5.72 13.18 -11.74
N PHE A 69 -5.04 12.20 -11.15
CA PHE A 69 -3.63 11.94 -11.42
C PHE A 69 -3.39 11.55 -12.89
N ALA A 70 -4.19 10.64 -13.44
CA ALA A 70 -4.05 10.19 -14.82
C ALA A 70 -4.25 11.33 -15.84
N LYS A 71 -5.17 12.27 -15.55
CA LYS A 71 -5.38 13.48 -16.36
C LYS A 71 -4.13 14.36 -16.44
N LYS A 72 -3.36 14.53 -15.36
CA LYS A 72 -2.09 15.30 -15.37
C LYS A 72 -1.07 14.75 -16.37
N LEU A 73 -1.18 13.46 -16.69
CA LEU A 73 -0.29 12.73 -17.60
C LEU A 73 -0.89 12.57 -19.01
N GLY A 74 -2.07 13.14 -19.28
CA GLY A 74 -2.80 12.98 -20.54
C GLY A 74 -3.38 11.57 -20.73
N CYS A 75 -3.43 10.74 -19.70
CA CYS A 75 -4.04 9.42 -19.73
C CYS A 75 -5.53 9.52 -19.38
N ILE A 76 -6.35 9.91 -20.35
CA ILE A 76 -7.76 10.28 -20.13
C ILE A 76 -8.77 9.22 -20.57
N ASP A 77 -8.37 8.31 -21.46
CA ASP A 77 -9.25 7.26 -21.96
C ASP A 77 -9.38 6.12 -20.93
N PRO A 78 -10.58 5.88 -20.35
CA PRO A 78 -10.77 4.83 -19.36
C PRO A 78 -10.42 3.43 -19.85
N ALA A 79 -10.52 3.16 -21.16
CA ALA A 79 -10.22 1.84 -21.73
C ALA A 79 -8.71 1.57 -21.77
N THR A 80 -7.88 2.61 -21.89
CA THR A 80 -6.42 2.49 -22.08
C THR A 80 -5.61 3.15 -20.97
N VAL A 81 -6.25 3.73 -19.95
CA VAL A 81 -5.61 4.54 -18.89
C VAL A 81 -4.45 3.82 -18.22
N THR A 82 -4.59 2.52 -17.91
CA THR A 82 -3.54 1.77 -17.22
C THR A 82 -2.31 1.57 -18.10
N ASP A 83 -2.48 1.26 -19.38
CA ASP A 83 -1.36 1.04 -20.29
C ASP A 83 -0.69 2.37 -20.66
N CYS A 84 -1.48 3.44 -20.81
CA CYS A 84 -0.95 4.80 -20.95
C CYS A 84 -0.06 5.18 -19.76
N LEU A 85 -0.51 4.93 -18.52
CA LEU A 85 0.27 5.22 -17.31
C LEU A 85 1.56 4.38 -17.24
N ARG A 86 1.50 3.08 -17.58
CA ARG A 86 2.67 2.19 -17.61
C ARG A 86 3.71 2.60 -18.66
N ALA A 87 3.27 3.21 -19.76
CA ALA A 87 4.15 3.69 -20.82
C ALA A 87 4.83 5.03 -20.51
N LYS A 88 4.41 5.76 -19.45
CA LYS A 88 5.06 7.03 -19.09
C LYS A 88 6.45 6.79 -18.51
N PRO A 89 7.42 7.68 -18.79
CA PRO A 89 8.69 7.69 -18.08
C PRO A 89 8.46 7.84 -16.57
N THR A 90 9.23 7.12 -15.75
CA THR A 90 9.14 7.20 -14.29
C THR A 90 9.25 8.64 -13.78
N LYS A 91 10.11 9.46 -14.38
CA LYS A 91 10.23 10.89 -14.04
C LYS A 91 8.90 11.63 -14.22
N ALA A 92 8.19 11.41 -15.32
CA ALA A 92 6.89 12.05 -15.55
C ALA A 92 5.85 11.61 -14.51
N ILE A 93 5.84 10.33 -14.12
CA ILE A 93 4.98 9.81 -13.05
C ILE A 93 5.27 10.53 -11.72
N LEU A 94 6.54 10.64 -11.33
CA LEU A 94 6.96 11.28 -10.09
C LEU A 94 6.68 12.79 -10.10
N ASP A 95 6.97 13.47 -11.20
CA ASP A 95 6.71 14.91 -11.33
C ASP A 95 5.20 15.21 -11.20
N ALA A 96 4.34 14.32 -11.71
CA ALA A 96 2.88 14.45 -11.58
C ALA A 96 2.34 14.20 -10.15
N GLN A 97 3.12 13.58 -9.25
CA GLN A 97 2.75 13.40 -7.85
C GLN A 97 2.89 14.69 -7.03
N ASN A 98 3.77 15.60 -7.47
CA ASN A 98 4.02 16.88 -6.80
C ASN A 98 3.19 17.98 -7.47
N GLY A 99 2.11 18.40 -6.80
CA GLY A 99 1.18 19.46 -7.23
C GLY A 99 -0.23 18.94 -7.41
#